data_AF-A0A1V8M7K0-F1
#
_entry.id   AF-A0A1V8M7K0-F1
#
_cell.length_a   1.000
_cell.length_b   1.000
_cell.length_c   1.000
_cell.angle_alpha   90.00
_cell.angle_beta   90.00
_cell.angle_gamma   90.00
#
_symmetry.space_group_name_H-M   'P 1'
#
loop_
_entity.id
_entity.type
_entity.pdbx_description
1 polymer ?
#
loop_
_entity_poly.entity_id
_entity_poly.type
_entity_poly.pdbx_seq_one_letter_code
_entity_poly.pdbx_strand_id
1 'polypeptide(L)'
;MKRFKTLDELRPYLQLPTINTGRTVTPLGPSGPVMTDMEQLTAMTDENGFIIFQSGLELAPFAYRGQTEDWPCVPTLARKEKIEDRLLAACQNIAFQDILSEHPYVVITKNSTFTERLLYVDVSGLAQHYGLATDMLDLTLNFDVASFFATCRWNDESRSFIPINKAKKLGVVYRVMFPLLVDQIPKRATTVGWQPLPRPEQQRAVGILMRAQDDFAKWPQVQMIRFRQSKEVSLRIFNLFDKGEILFPPDVAADMADEAKKLKYFTPTQIERAWKALEIFDPLTPSGMEQRQSIEKSAEIYTCHELKLSWDSYNIEKDHDKLMAQLQSELSEVKYRRACYL
;
A
#
# COMPACT_ATOMS: atom_id res chain seq x y z
N MET A 1 -4.00 -26.75 -12.55
CA MET A 1 -4.21 -25.59 -11.63
C MET A 1 -5.25 -25.95 -10.59
N LYS A 2 -4.89 -25.93 -9.30
CA LYS A 2 -5.77 -26.37 -8.20
C LYS A 2 -6.88 -25.34 -7.95
N ARG A 3 -8.11 -25.82 -7.73
CA ARG A 3 -9.30 -24.99 -7.45
C ARG A 3 -9.88 -25.41 -6.11
N PHE A 4 -10.09 -24.45 -5.23
CA PHE A 4 -10.61 -24.68 -3.88
C PHE A 4 -12.11 -24.38 -3.81
N LYS A 5 -12.84 -25.11 -2.96
CA LYS A 5 -14.29 -24.90 -2.81
C LYS A 5 -14.59 -23.57 -2.14
N THR A 6 -13.76 -23.14 -1.20
CA THR A 6 -13.86 -21.84 -0.52
C THR A 6 -12.47 -21.34 -0.14
N LEU A 7 -12.37 -20.08 0.29
CA LEU A 7 -11.13 -19.51 0.79
C LEU A 7 -10.63 -20.22 2.08
N ASP A 8 -11.51 -20.84 2.86
CA ASP A 8 -11.14 -21.56 4.09
C ASP A 8 -10.20 -22.73 3.85
N GLU A 9 -10.27 -23.35 2.67
CA GLU A 9 -9.38 -24.45 2.31
C GLU A 9 -7.94 -23.98 2.04
N LEU A 10 -7.71 -22.66 1.86
CA LEU A 10 -6.38 -22.12 1.55
C LEU A 10 -5.47 -22.12 2.78
N ARG A 11 -5.95 -21.75 3.96
CA ARG A 11 -5.12 -21.68 5.18
C ARG A 11 -4.42 -23.02 5.50
N PRO A 12 -5.11 -24.18 5.56
CA PRO A 12 -4.46 -25.47 5.77
C PRO A 12 -3.62 -25.89 4.57
N TYR A 13 -4.06 -25.60 3.34
CA TYR A 13 -3.29 -25.93 2.14
C TYR A 13 -1.93 -25.22 2.08
N LEU A 14 -1.90 -23.94 2.47
CA LEU A 14 -0.70 -23.12 2.49
C LEU A 14 0.14 -23.32 3.75
N GLN A 15 -0.33 -24.16 4.69
CA GLN A 15 0.30 -24.45 5.97
C GLN A 15 0.58 -23.17 6.77
N LEU A 16 -0.36 -22.23 6.76
CA LEU A 16 -0.17 -20.96 7.46
C LEU A 16 -0.24 -21.19 8.97
N PRO A 17 0.77 -20.76 9.73
CA PRO A 17 0.74 -20.88 11.18
C PRO A 17 -0.37 -20.00 11.76
N THR A 18 -0.85 -20.38 12.94
CA THR A 18 -1.59 -19.44 13.79
C THR A 18 -0.59 -18.44 14.35
N ILE A 19 -0.95 -17.17 14.31
CA ILE A 19 -0.13 -16.05 14.81
C ILE A 19 -0.78 -15.47 16.06
N ASN A 20 -0.06 -14.60 16.78
CA ASN A 20 -0.49 -13.97 18.02
C ASN A 20 -0.79 -14.96 19.16
N THR A 21 -0.05 -16.07 19.25
CA THR A 21 -0.21 -17.06 20.33
C THR A 21 0.84 -16.93 21.44
N GLY A 22 1.85 -16.07 21.26
CA GLY A 22 2.97 -15.90 22.18
C GLY A 22 4.03 -17.00 22.05
N ARG A 23 3.95 -17.83 21.01
CA ARG A 23 4.92 -18.91 20.76
C ARG A 23 6.22 -18.33 20.27
N THR A 24 7.32 -18.88 20.78
CA THR A 24 8.66 -18.54 20.34
C THR A 24 9.19 -19.52 19.29
N VAL A 25 9.91 -19.01 18.31
CA VAL A 25 10.52 -19.79 17.22
C VAL A 25 11.99 -19.42 17.10
N THR A 26 12.85 -20.40 16.86
CA THR A 26 14.28 -20.22 16.62
C THR A 26 14.64 -20.75 15.22
N PRO A 27 14.41 -19.94 14.16
CA PRO A 27 14.46 -20.42 12.77
C PRO A 27 15.85 -20.90 12.33
N LEU A 28 16.92 -20.44 13.00
CA LEU A 28 18.30 -20.84 12.73
C LEU A 28 18.85 -21.84 13.77
N GLY A 29 17.96 -22.53 14.49
CA GLY A 29 18.32 -23.49 15.53
C GLY A 29 18.50 -22.89 16.93
N PRO A 30 18.84 -23.69 17.95
CA PRO A 30 18.78 -23.30 19.37
C PRO A 30 19.63 -22.09 19.76
N SER A 31 20.72 -21.84 19.03
CA SER A 31 21.61 -20.69 19.23
C SER A 31 21.27 -19.48 18.33
N GLY A 32 20.22 -19.60 17.52
CA GLY A 32 19.76 -18.56 16.62
C GLY A 32 18.89 -17.50 17.31
N PRO A 33 18.47 -16.46 16.58
CA PRO A 33 17.57 -15.44 17.11
C PRO A 33 16.24 -16.08 17.55
N VAL A 34 15.82 -15.79 18.79
CA VAL A 34 14.47 -16.13 19.27
C VAL A 34 13.50 -15.09 18.72
N MET A 35 12.47 -15.55 18.03
CA MET A 35 11.38 -14.75 17.48
C MET A 35 10.08 -15.16 18.14
N THR A 36 9.07 -14.30 18.05
CA THR A 36 7.71 -14.60 18.51
C THR A 36 6.77 -14.65 17.32
N ASP A 37 5.69 -15.43 17.41
CA ASP A 37 4.61 -15.43 16.43
C ASP A 37 3.65 -14.23 16.59
N MET A 38 4.01 -13.24 17.41
CA MET A 38 3.26 -12.01 17.61
C MET A 38 3.48 -11.05 16.43
N GLU A 39 2.39 -10.48 15.92
CA GLU A 39 2.46 -9.27 15.12
C GLU A 39 3.00 -8.12 15.98
N GLN A 40 3.88 -7.34 15.39
CA GLN A 40 4.56 -6.22 16.03
C GLN A 40 5.08 -5.27 14.95
N LEU A 41 5.64 -4.15 15.40
CA LEU A 41 6.38 -3.26 14.53
C LEU A 41 7.88 -3.58 14.62
N THR A 42 8.49 -3.92 13.49
CA THR A 42 9.92 -4.24 13.40
C THR A 42 10.65 -3.16 12.61
N ALA A 43 11.67 -2.56 13.21
CA ALA A 43 12.56 -1.63 12.51
C ALA A 43 13.61 -2.36 11.66
N MET A 44 13.80 -1.90 10.43
CA MET A 44 14.83 -2.35 9.49
C MET A 44 15.52 -1.14 8.89
N THR A 45 16.72 -1.33 8.32
CA THR A 45 17.43 -0.28 7.59
C THR A 45 17.30 -0.53 6.09
N ASP A 46 16.93 0.49 5.31
CA ASP A 46 16.85 0.39 3.86
C ASP A 46 18.24 0.53 3.19
N GLU A 47 18.30 0.37 1.86
CA GLU A 47 19.54 0.48 1.09
C GLU A 47 20.22 1.87 1.17
N ASN A 48 19.48 2.90 1.55
CA ASN A 48 19.95 4.27 1.69
C ASN A 48 20.31 4.64 3.13
N GLY A 49 20.14 3.72 4.08
CA GLY A 49 20.49 3.89 5.48
C GLY A 49 19.40 4.49 6.37
N PHE A 50 18.18 4.68 5.84
CA PHE A 50 17.02 5.13 6.62
C PHE A 50 16.38 3.97 7.39
N ILE A 51 15.67 4.30 8.46
CA ILE A 51 14.83 3.35 9.18
C ILE A 51 13.46 3.26 8.50
N ILE A 52 13.07 2.03 8.16
CA ILE A 52 11.73 1.65 7.75
C ILE A 52 11.13 0.71 8.80
N PHE A 53 9.81 0.73 8.96
CA PHE A 53 9.13 -0.09 9.95
C PHE A 53 8.17 -1.07 9.29
N GLN A 54 8.44 -2.37 9.42
CA GLN A 54 7.56 -3.43 8.94
C GLN A 54 6.54 -3.81 10.02
N SER A 55 5.27 -3.63 9.73
CA SER A 55 4.16 -4.10 10.54
C SER A 55 3.82 -5.56 10.21
N GLY A 56 3.65 -6.41 11.22
CA GLY A 56 3.25 -7.81 11.07
C GLY A 56 4.22 -8.76 11.75
N LEU A 57 4.37 -9.97 11.19
CA LEU A 57 5.39 -10.91 11.69
C LEU A 57 6.80 -10.43 11.35
N GLU A 58 7.73 -10.60 12.29
CA GLU A 58 9.12 -10.16 12.14
C GLU A 58 9.80 -10.71 10.88
N LEU A 59 9.61 -12.00 10.59
CA LEU A 59 10.10 -12.66 9.37
C LEU A 59 8.94 -13.27 8.58
N ALA A 60 8.03 -12.43 8.10
CA ALA A 60 7.00 -12.87 7.16
C ALA A 60 7.66 -13.36 5.85
N PRO A 61 7.65 -14.67 5.53
CA PRO A 61 8.37 -15.16 4.35
C PRO A 61 7.62 -14.87 3.06
N PHE A 62 6.33 -14.54 3.16
CA PHE A 62 5.44 -14.38 2.02
C PHE A 62 4.66 -13.08 2.10
N ALA A 63 4.53 -12.43 0.95
CA ALA A 63 3.54 -11.40 0.71
C ALA A 63 2.36 -12.01 -0.07
N TYR A 64 1.18 -11.42 0.15
CA TYR A 64 -0.08 -11.89 -0.39
C TYR A 64 -0.84 -10.75 -1.05
N ARG A 65 -1.67 -11.09 -2.04
CA ARG A 65 -2.64 -10.16 -2.62
C ARG A 65 -3.95 -10.89 -2.90
N GLY A 66 -5.06 -10.32 -2.44
CA GLY A 66 -6.40 -10.82 -2.72
C GLY A 66 -7.07 -10.06 -3.86
N GLN A 67 -7.80 -10.77 -4.71
CA GLN A 67 -8.75 -10.16 -5.64
C GLN A 67 -10.06 -10.94 -5.63
N THR A 68 -11.17 -10.21 -5.67
CA THR A 68 -12.53 -10.76 -5.66
C THR A 68 -12.84 -11.59 -6.90
N GLU A 69 -12.12 -11.34 -7.99
CA GLU A 69 -12.19 -12.04 -9.26
C GLU A 69 -10.78 -12.33 -9.79
N ASP A 70 -10.67 -13.23 -10.78
CA ASP A 70 -9.45 -13.48 -11.53
C ASP A 70 -9.39 -12.60 -12.79
N TRP A 71 -8.86 -11.39 -12.62
CA TRP A 71 -8.63 -10.35 -13.63
C TRP A 71 -7.16 -9.92 -13.55
N PRO A 72 -6.60 -9.26 -14.58
CA PRO A 72 -5.19 -8.89 -14.61
C PRO A 72 -4.72 -8.24 -13.30
N CYS A 73 -3.58 -8.70 -12.78
CA CYS A 73 -3.07 -8.26 -11.49
C CYS A 73 -2.10 -7.09 -11.72
N VAL A 74 -2.70 -5.95 -12.04
CA VAL A 74 -2.02 -4.71 -12.45
C VAL A 74 -2.31 -3.58 -11.45
N PRO A 75 -1.41 -2.57 -11.33
CA PRO A 75 -1.61 -1.43 -10.45
C PRO A 75 -2.80 -0.58 -10.91
N THR A 76 -3.32 0.27 -10.03
CA THR A 76 -4.51 1.08 -10.31
C THR A 76 -4.31 2.04 -11.48
N LEU A 77 -3.12 2.60 -11.67
CA LEU A 77 -2.79 3.46 -12.83
C LEU A 77 -2.87 2.70 -14.16
N ALA A 78 -2.42 1.44 -14.21
CA ALA A 78 -2.47 0.60 -15.42
C ALA A 78 -3.90 0.27 -15.87
N ARG A 79 -4.88 0.33 -14.96
CA ARG A 79 -6.30 0.07 -15.28
C ARG A 79 -6.94 1.20 -16.06
N LYS A 80 -6.29 2.38 -16.11
CA LYS A 80 -6.73 3.50 -16.94
C LYS A 80 -6.23 3.26 -18.36
N GLU A 81 -7.17 3.06 -19.28
CA GLU A 81 -6.86 2.71 -20.67
C GLU A 81 -6.27 3.90 -21.43
N LYS A 82 -6.80 5.10 -21.18
CA LYS A 82 -6.41 6.33 -21.87
C LYS A 82 -5.26 7.04 -21.17
N ILE A 83 -4.38 7.65 -21.94
CA ILE A 83 -3.25 8.40 -21.40
C ILE A 83 -3.70 9.67 -20.68
N GLU A 84 -4.79 10.29 -21.14
CA GLU A 84 -5.45 11.43 -20.51
C GLU A 84 -5.86 11.10 -19.07
N ASP A 85 -6.48 9.93 -18.86
CA ASP A 85 -6.91 9.47 -17.54
C ASP A 85 -5.71 9.17 -16.64
N ARG A 86 -4.64 8.58 -17.20
CA ARG A 86 -3.39 8.30 -16.48
C ARG A 86 -2.70 9.61 -16.05
N LEU A 87 -2.64 10.59 -16.94
CA LEU A 87 -2.02 11.90 -16.67
C LEU A 87 -2.80 12.64 -15.59
N LEU A 88 -4.13 12.71 -15.71
CA LEU A 88 -4.96 13.34 -14.69
C LEU A 88 -4.74 12.67 -13.33
N ALA A 89 -4.74 11.34 -13.28
CA ALA A 89 -4.52 10.62 -12.03
C ALA A 89 -3.11 10.83 -11.46
N ALA A 90 -2.09 10.92 -12.32
CA ALA A 90 -0.73 11.26 -11.90
C ALA A 90 -0.66 12.69 -11.33
N CYS A 91 -1.30 13.67 -11.94
CA CYS A 91 -1.40 15.04 -11.40
C CYS A 91 -2.10 15.07 -10.03
N GLN A 92 -3.22 14.36 -9.89
CA GLN A 92 -3.97 14.25 -8.63
C GLN A 92 -3.14 13.58 -7.53
N ASN A 93 -2.42 12.51 -7.88
CA ASN A 93 -1.51 11.83 -6.98
C ASN A 93 -0.37 12.77 -6.54
N ILE A 94 0.28 13.47 -7.48
CA ILE A 94 1.34 14.43 -7.17
C ILE A 94 0.83 15.55 -6.25
N ALA A 95 -0.35 16.11 -6.52
CA ALA A 95 -0.96 17.12 -5.64
C ALA A 95 -1.23 16.58 -4.23
N PHE A 96 -1.68 15.33 -4.11
CA PHE A 96 -1.89 14.68 -2.82
C PHE A 96 -0.56 14.43 -2.08
N GLN A 97 0.49 14.00 -2.77
CA GLN A 97 1.82 13.82 -2.17
C GLN A 97 2.41 15.14 -1.67
N ASP A 98 2.18 16.24 -2.38
CA ASP A 98 2.63 17.57 -1.97
C ASP A 98 1.98 17.97 -0.65
N ILE A 99 0.64 17.87 -0.54
CA ILE A 99 -0.05 18.23 0.70
C ILE A 99 0.26 17.25 1.85
N LEU A 100 0.42 15.94 1.57
CA LEU A 100 0.88 14.99 2.57
C LEU A 100 2.25 15.36 3.14
N SER A 101 3.16 15.85 2.29
CA SER A 101 4.50 16.28 2.71
C SER A 101 4.49 17.52 3.61
N GLU A 102 3.36 18.25 3.66
CA GLU A 102 3.12 19.38 4.56
C GLU A 102 2.36 18.98 5.82
N HIS A 103 1.87 17.73 5.93
CA HIS A 103 1.14 17.28 7.11
C HIS A 103 2.07 17.33 8.35
N PRO A 104 1.69 18.00 9.46
CA PRO A 104 2.56 18.21 10.63
C PRO A 104 3.21 16.93 11.16
N TYR A 105 2.44 15.84 11.26
CA TYR A 105 2.96 14.56 11.75
C TYR A 105 3.90 13.89 10.74
N VAL A 106 3.66 14.07 9.43
CA VAL A 106 4.54 13.57 8.37
C VAL A 106 5.88 14.31 8.41
N VAL A 107 5.84 15.64 8.54
CA VAL A 107 7.02 16.50 8.65
C VAL A 107 7.86 16.15 9.87
N ILE A 108 7.24 16.02 11.04
CA ILE A 108 7.92 15.64 12.27
C ILE A 108 8.58 14.26 12.13
N THR A 109 7.86 13.28 11.62
CA THR A 109 8.37 11.91 11.45
C THR A 109 9.57 11.89 10.51
N LYS A 110 9.47 12.55 9.35
CA LYS A 110 10.56 12.62 8.36
C LYS A 110 11.84 13.27 8.90
N ASN A 111 11.71 14.20 9.85
CA ASN A 111 12.84 14.89 10.48
C ASN A 111 13.31 14.23 11.79
N SER A 112 12.67 13.14 12.20
CA SER A 112 13.01 12.41 13.42
C SER A 112 13.99 11.28 13.15
N THR A 113 14.63 10.81 14.21
CA THR A 113 15.54 9.67 14.15
C THR A 113 15.07 8.53 15.04
N PHE A 114 15.40 7.32 14.65
CA PHE A 114 15.32 6.13 15.49
C PHE A 114 16.67 5.43 15.44
N THR A 115 17.27 5.20 16.60
CA THR A 115 18.62 4.61 16.70
C THR A 115 19.67 5.39 15.90
N GLU A 116 19.63 6.73 16.00
CA GLU A 116 20.55 7.69 15.35
C GLU A 116 20.45 7.75 13.81
N ARG A 117 19.43 7.13 13.22
CA ARG A 117 19.17 7.16 11.76
C ARG A 117 17.83 7.80 11.47
N LEU A 118 17.74 8.53 10.36
CA LEU A 118 16.51 9.17 9.92
C LEU A 118 15.42 8.15 9.60
N LEU A 119 14.18 8.50 9.90
CA LEU A 119 13.02 7.72 9.49
C LEU A 119 12.71 7.96 8.00
N TYR A 120 12.38 6.89 7.29
CA TYR A 120 11.85 6.98 5.93
C TYR A 120 10.34 7.12 5.97
N VAL A 121 9.81 8.13 5.27
CA VAL A 121 8.37 8.28 5.03
C VAL A 121 8.09 8.07 3.55
N ASP A 122 7.34 7.01 3.23
CA ASP A 122 6.94 6.68 1.86
C ASP A 122 5.68 7.45 1.48
N VAL A 123 5.85 8.69 1.04
CA VAL A 123 4.73 9.55 0.64
C VAL A 123 3.95 8.97 -0.55
N SER A 124 4.62 8.21 -1.43
CA SER A 124 3.97 7.53 -2.56
C SER A 124 3.13 6.34 -2.08
N GLY A 125 3.68 5.52 -1.18
CA GLY A 125 2.97 4.43 -0.52
C GLY A 125 1.76 4.94 0.28
N LEU A 126 1.90 6.05 1.01
CA LEU A 126 0.78 6.74 1.64
C LEU A 126 -0.30 7.08 0.61
N ALA A 127 0.05 7.79 -0.47
CA ALA A 127 -0.92 8.16 -1.50
C ALA A 127 -1.72 6.96 -2.04
N GLN A 128 -1.04 5.84 -2.28
CA GLN A 128 -1.68 4.60 -2.72
C GLN A 128 -2.70 4.06 -1.71
N HIS A 129 -2.33 3.95 -0.42
CA HIS A 129 -3.23 3.43 0.62
C HIS A 129 -4.41 4.37 0.95
N TYR A 130 -4.31 5.63 0.52
CA TYR A 130 -5.41 6.60 0.53
C TYR A 130 -6.24 6.61 -0.78
N GLY A 131 -5.93 5.69 -1.69
CA GLY A 131 -6.72 5.37 -2.87
C GLY A 131 -6.42 6.22 -4.10
N LEU A 132 -5.29 6.95 -4.13
CA LEU A 132 -4.83 7.60 -5.34
C LEU A 132 -4.32 6.55 -6.33
N ALA A 133 -4.46 6.81 -7.63
CA ALA A 133 -3.97 5.86 -8.62
C ALA A 133 -2.45 5.97 -8.74
N THR A 134 -1.74 4.87 -8.52
CA THR A 134 -0.28 4.78 -8.56
C THR A 134 0.17 3.65 -9.48
N ASP A 135 1.45 3.65 -9.83
CA ASP A 135 2.14 2.55 -10.51
C ASP A 135 2.53 1.41 -9.55
N MET A 136 2.26 1.57 -8.25
CA MET A 136 2.53 0.57 -7.24
C MET A 136 1.37 -0.45 -7.18
N LEU A 137 1.73 -1.70 -6.92
CA LEU A 137 0.81 -2.80 -6.66
C LEU A 137 0.84 -3.14 -5.17
N ASP A 138 -0.32 -3.06 -4.51
CA ASP A 138 -0.44 -3.41 -3.09
C ASP A 138 -0.33 -4.91 -2.87
N LEU A 139 0.53 -5.29 -1.92
CA LEU A 139 0.51 -6.58 -1.25
C LEU A 139 0.48 -6.36 0.26
N THR A 140 0.27 -7.45 0.97
CA THR A 140 0.25 -7.47 2.43
C THR A 140 1.06 -8.65 2.94
N LEU A 141 1.76 -8.46 4.05
CA LEU A 141 2.44 -9.54 4.77
C LEU A 141 1.47 -10.37 5.63
N ASN A 142 0.19 -10.01 5.65
CA ASN A 142 -0.83 -10.70 6.45
C ASN A 142 -1.88 -11.38 5.54
N PHE A 143 -2.01 -12.70 5.68
CA PHE A 143 -2.94 -13.49 4.86
C PHE A 143 -4.42 -13.14 5.09
N ASP A 144 -4.80 -12.76 6.31
CA ASP A 144 -6.19 -12.40 6.62
C ASP A 144 -6.56 -11.07 5.94
N VAL A 145 -5.62 -10.11 5.90
CA VAL A 145 -5.79 -8.86 5.13
C VAL A 145 -5.98 -9.16 3.65
N ALA A 146 -5.15 -10.04 3.07
CA ALA A 146 -5.34 -10.46 1.67
C ALA A 146 -6.68 -11.17 1.47
N SER A 147 -7.13 -11.95 2.44
CA SER A 147 -8.42 -12.64 2.41
C SER A 147 -9.59 -11.66 2.40
N PHE A 148 -9.48 -10.53 3.13
CA PHE A 148 -10.46 -9.45 3.07
C PHE A 148 -10.58 -8.89 1.65
N PHE A 149 -9.47 -8.50 1.02
CA PHE A 149 -9.48 -8.00 -0.37
C PHE A 149 -9.89 -9.06 -1.41
N ALA A 150 -9.71 -10.35 -1.10
CA ALA A 150 -10.17 -11.44 -1.95
C ALA A 150 -11.69 -11.69 -1.84
N THR A 151 -12.35 -11.22 -0.78
CA THR A 151 -13.74 -11.60 -0.45
C THR A 151 -14.68 -10.42 -0.22
N CYS A 152 -14.15 -9.19 -0.18
CA CYS A 152 -14.88 -7.94 -0.04
C CYS A 152 -14.53 -6.99 -1.19
N ARG A 153 -15.48 -6.14 -1.59
CA ARG A 153 -15.27 -5.09 -2.58
C ARG A 153 -15.72 -3.74 -2.03
N TRP A 154 -15.06 -2.68 -2.46
CA TRP A 154 -15.53 -1.33 -2.24
C TRP A 154 -16.84 -1.08 -3.01
N ASN A 155 -17.75 -0.32 -2.41
CA ASN A 155 -18.96 0.18 -3.04
C ASN A 155 -18.91 1.72 -2.99
N ASP A 156 -18.91 2.36 -4.16
CA ASP A 156 -18.80 3.82 -4.26
C ASP A 156 -20.05 4.55 -3.76
N GLU A 157 -21.24 3.95 -3.87
CA GLU A 157 -22.51 4.56 -3.44
C GLU A 157 -22.61 4.65 -1.92
N SER A 158 -22.32 3.55 -1.22
CA SER A 158 -22.33 3.50 0.25
C SER A 158 -21.02 3.96 0.87
N ARG A 159 -19.99 4.22 0.05
CA ARG A 159 -18.61 4.55 0.47
C ARG A 159 -18.10 3.59 1.54
N SER A 160 -18.29 2.30 1.31
CA SER A 160 -17.94 1.26 2.29
C SER A 160 -17.59 -0.05 1.60
N PHE A 161 -16.92 -0.96 2.32
CA PHE A 161 -16.75 -2.33 1.84
C PHE A 161 -18.05 -3.12 1.98
N ILE A 162 -18.27 -4.04 1.05
CA ILE A 162 -19.35 -5.02 1.09
C ILE A 162 -18.80 -6.44 0.82
N PRO A 163 -19.27 -7.47 1.55
CA PRO A 163 -18.84 -8.84 1.31
C PRO A 163 -19.43 -9.40 0.01
N ILE A 164 -18.66 -10.22 -0.69
CA ILE A 164 -19.11 -10.90 -1.90
C ILE A 164 -20.11 -12.02 -1.54
N ASN A 165 -21.38 -11.81 -1.86
CA ASN A 165 -22.46 -12.75 -1.53
C ASN A 165 -22.64 -13.85 -2.60
N LYS A 166 -22.70 -13.46 -3.88
CA LYS A 166 -22.78 -14.38 -5.04
C LYS A 166 -21.80 -13.90 -6.09
N ALA A 167 -20.84 -14.73 -6.47
CA ALA A 167 -19.98 -14.46 -7.60
C ALA A 167 -20.09 -15.56 -8.65
N LYS A 168 -20.25 -15.16 -9.90
CA LYS A 168 -20.13 -16.06 -11.05
C LYS A 168 -18.67 -16.45 -11.32
N LYS A 169 -17.74 -15.59 -10.90
CA LYS A 169 -16.30 -15.74 -11.10
C LYS A 169 -15.60 -16.22 -9.82
N LEU A 170 -14.40 -16.77 -10.00
CA LEU A 170 -13.54 -17.24 -8.91
C LEU A 170 -12.78 -16.07 -8.31
N GLY A 171 -12.68 -16.03 -6.99
CA GLY A 171 -11.69 -15.18 -6.32
C GLY A 171 -10.30 -15.78 -6.44
N VAL A 172 -9.29 -14.95 -6.22
CA VAL A 172 -7.88 -15.35 -6.30
C VAL A 172 -7.07 -14.74 -5.16
N VAL A 173 -6.16 -15.53 -4.62
CA VAL A 173 -5.08 -15.06 -3.75
C VAL A 173 -3.76 -15.36 -4.46
N TYR A 174 -2.94 -14.33 -4.59
CA TYR A 174 -1.55 -14.42 -5.02
C TYR A 174 -0.66 -14.54 -3.78
N ARG A 175 0.40 -15.35 -3.89
CA ARG A 175 1.41 -15.51 -2.85
C ARG A 175 2.79 -15.50 -3.50
N VAL A 176 3.73 -14.78 -2.91
CA VAL A 176 5.13 -14.72 -3.38
C VAL A 176 6.08 -14.72 -2.19
N MET A 177 7.26 -15.34 -2.32
CA MET A 177 8.31 -15.20 -1.30
C MET A 177 8.86 -13.78 -1.34
N PHE A 178 8.52 -12.96 -0.35
CA PHE A 178 8.80 -11.52 -0.41
C PHE A 178 10.29 -11.20 -0.33
N PRO A 179 11.11 -11.80 0.57
CA PRO A 179 12.54 -11.54 0.59
C PRO A 179 13.23 -11.88 -0.74
N LEU A 180 12.89 -13.04 -1.33
CA LEU A 180 13.43 -13.44 -2.63
C LEU A 180 13.01 -12.47 -3.75
N LEU A 181 11.81 -11.90 -3.67
CA LEU A 181 11.34 -10.93 -4.64
C LEU A 181 12.11 -9.60 -4.52
N VAL A 182 12.36 -9.13 -3.30
CA VAL A 182 13.18 -7.94 -3.02
C VAL A 182 14.57 -8.11 -3.63
N ASP A 183 15.20 -9.28 -3.46
CA ASP A 183 16.52 -9.58 -4.02
C ASP A 183 16.53 -9.61 -5.56
N GLN A 184 15.48 -10.12 -6.18
CA GLN A 184 15.40 -10.31 -7.63
C GLN A 184 15.00 -9.05 -8.40
N ILE A 185 14.18 -8.19 -7.81
CA ILE A 185 13.75 -6.91 -8.38
C ILE A 185 14.02 -5.75 -7.41
N PRO A 186 15.31 -5.52 -7.08
CA PRO A 186 15.68 -4.48 -6.14
C PRO A 186 15.17 -3.12 -6.60
N LYS A 187 14.85 -2.25 -5.65
CA LYS A 187 14.28 -0.90 -5.88
C LYS A 187 12.86 -0.87 -6.41
N ARG A 188 12.28 -2.02 -6.76
CA ARG A 188 10.87 -2.12 -7.16
C ARG A 188 9.98 -2.64 -6.04
N ALA A 189 10.49 -3.50 -5.16
CA ALA A 189 9.77 -3.92 -3.96
C ALA A 189 10.13 -3.01 -2.78
N THR A 190 9.12 -2.55 -2.04
CA THR A 190 9.30 -1.68 -0.86
C THR A 190 8.44 -2.14 0.31
N THR A 191 8.93 -1.91 1.53
CA THR A 191 8.11 -2.04 2.74
C THR A 191 7.48 -0.70 3.02
N VAL A 192 6.17 -0.61 2.85
CA VAL A 192 5.42 0.59 3.23
C VAL A 192 5.16 0.56 4.74
N GLY A 193 4.67 -0.58 5.27
CA GLY A 193 4.60 -0.87 6.70
C GLY A 193 3.94 0.22 7.53
N TRP A 194 4.51 0.57 8.69
CA TRP A 194 4.06 1.74 9.43
C TRP A 194 4.52 3.03 8.74
N GLN A 195 3.62 3.99 8.71
CA GLN A 195 3.82 5.34 8.21
C GLN A 195 3.15 6.30 9.20
N PRO A 196 3.45 7.61 9.18
CA PRO A 196 2.82 8.60 10.06
C PRO A 196 1.36 8.92 9.71
N LEU A 197 0.63 7.93 9.19
CA LEU A 197 -0.81 7.88 8.95
C LEU A 197 -1.24 6.39 9.00
N PRO A 198 -2.43 6.06 9.49
CA PRO A 198 -2.72 4.72 10.03
C PRO A 198 -2.87 3.59 9.00
N ARG A 199 -3.32 3.89 7.77
CA ARG A 199 -3.78 2.85 6.82
C ARG A 199 -2.72 1.81 6.41
N PRO A 200 -1.47 2.21 6.07
CA PRO A 200 -0.48 1.23 5.64
C PRO A 200 -0.13 0.19 6.70
N GLU A 201 -0.04 0.61 7.98
CA GLU A 201 0.25 -0.29 9.09
C GLU A 201 -0.87 -1.31 9.27
N GLN A 202 -2.12 -0.84 9.30
CA GLN A 202 -3.30 -1.70 9.45
C GLN A 202 -3.43 -2.71 8.30
N GLN A 203 -2.91 -2.38 7.12
CA GLN A 203 -2.92 -3.26 5.97
C GLN A 203 -1.67 -4.16 5.87
N ARG A 204 -0.71 -4.02 6.80
CA ARG A 204 0.59 -4.71 6.79
C ARG A 204 1.27 -4.57 5.43
N ALA A 205 1.31 -3.33 4.97
CA ALA A 205 1.52 -2.98 3.57
C ALA A 205 2.95 -3.22 3.07
N VAL A 206 3.05 -3.82 1.90
CA VAL A 206 4.27 -3.81 1.07
C VAL A 206 3.88 -3.55 -0.37
N GLY A 207 4.76 -2.88 -1.10
CA GLY A 207 4.49 -2.40 -2.46
C GLY A 207 5.43 -3.01 -3.48
N ILE A 208 4.94 -3.15 -4.71
CA ILE A 208 5.79 -3.40 -5.89
C ILE A 208 5.52 -2.34 -6.94
N LEU A 209 6.54 -1.58 -7.34
CA LEU A 209 6.49 -0.69 -8.50
C LEU A 209 6.39 -1.53 -9.78
N MET A 210 5.33 -1.29 -10.54
CA MET A 210 5.00 -1.99 -11.78
C MET A 210 5.17 -1.05 -12.98
N ARG A 211 5.58 -1.60 -14.13
CA ARG A 211 5.52 -0.89 -15.41
C ARG A 211 4.16 -1.14 -16.08
N ALA A 212 3.78 -0.32 -17.05
CA ALA A 212 2.47 -0.38 -17.70
C ALA A 212 2.15 -1.75 -18.34
N GLN A 213 3.17 -2.46 -18.82
CA GLN A 213 3.07 -3.77 -19.44
C GLN A 213 3.11 -4.94 -18.45
N ASP A 214 3.42 -4.69 -17.18
CA ASP A 214 3.56 -5.76 -16.20
C ASP A 214 2.20 -6.32 -15.79
N ASP A 215 2.16 -7.62 -15.56
CA ASP A 215 1.03 -8.32 -14.94
C ASP A 215 1.60 -9.29 -13.91
N PHE A 216 1.43 -8.95 -12.64
CA PHE A 216 2.02 -9.69 -11.52
C PHE A 216 1.55 -11.15 -11.51
N ALA A 217 0.35 -11.42 -12.02
CA ALA A 217 -0.21 -12.75 -12.17
C ALA A 217 0.61 -13.67 -13.09
N LYS A 218 1.43 -13.11 -13.98
CA LYS A 218 2.23 -13.84 -14.98
C LYS A 218 3.68 -14.07 -14.54
N TRP A 219 4.09 -13.51 -13.41
CA TRP A 219 5.46 -13.64 -12.92
C TRP A 219 5.72 -15.07 -12.42
N PRO A 220 6.87 -15.70 -12.77
CA PRO A 220 7.13 -17.10 -12.45
C PRO A 220 7.24 -17.38 -10.94
N GLN A 221 7.57 -16.37 -10.14
CA GLN A 221 7.68 -16.44 -8.68
C GLN A 221 6.31 -16.41 -7.98
N VAL A 222 5.25 -16.03 -8.69
CA VAL A 222 3.93 -15.76 -8.10
C VAL A 222 3.08 -17.03 -8.14
N GLN A 223 2.73 -17.52 -6.95
CA GLN A 223 1.77 -18.59 -6.81
C GLN A 223 0.35 -18.00 -6.87
N MET A 224 -0.41 -18.38 -7.89
CA MET A 224 -1.79 -17.95 -8.09
C MET A 224 -2.79 -19.04 -7.66
N ILE A 225 -3.64 -18.73 -6.68
CA ILE A 225 -4.53 -19.72 -6.04
C ILE A 225 -5.98 -19.26 -6.16
N ARG A 226 -6.81 -20.05 -6.85
CA ARG A 226 -8.23 -19.70 -7.07
C ARG A 226 -9.17 -20.46 -6.15
N PHE A 227 -10.23 -19.79 -5.72
CA PHE A 227 -11.28 -20.33 -4.88
C PHE A 227 -12.67 -19.88 -5.34
N ARG A 228 -13.72 -20.63 -5.00
CA ARG A 228 -15.10 -20.15 -5.20
C ARG A 228 -15.50 -19.25 -4.04
N GLN A 229 -16.14 -18.12 -4.36
CA GLN A 229 -16.69 -17.23 -3.36
C GLN A 229 -17.80 -17.94 -2.55
N SER A 230 -17.84 -17.66 -1.25
CA SER A 230 -18.86 -18.18 -0.34
C SER A 230 -19.37 -17.04 0.54
N LYS A 231 -20.69 -16.80 0.51
CA LYS A 231 -21.33 -15.77 1.32
C LYS A 231 -20.95 -15.85 2.79
N GLU A 232 -20.95 -17.06 3.34
CA GLU A 232 -20.63 -17.33 4.75
C GLU A 232 -19.19 -16.92 5.07
N VAL A 233 -18.24 -17.37 4.24
CA VAL A 233 -16.81 -17.06 4.41
C VAL A 233 -16.54 -15.56 4.25
N SER A 234 -17.10 -14.94 3.21
CA SER A 234 -16.95 -13.51 2.95
C SER A 234 -17.54 -12.67 4.08
N LEU A 235 -18.72 -13.03 4.63
CA LEU A 235 -19.32 -12.31 5.75
C LEU A 235 -18.50 -12.46 7.03
N ARG A 236 -17.95 -13.65 7.31
CA ARG A 236 -17.08 -13.86 8.47
C ARG A 236 -15.81 -13.02 8.40
N ILE A 237 -15.14 -13.00 7.24
CA ILE A 237 -13.93 -12.19 7.03
C ILE A 237 -14.27 -10.69 7.09
N PHE A 238 -15.38 -10.27 6.49
CA PHE A 238 -15.84 -8.89 6.58
C PHE A 238 -16.03 -8.43 8.04
N ASN A 239 -16.65 -9.27 8.87
CA ASN A 239 -16.84 -8.97 10.29
C ASN A 239 -15.53 -9.03 11.10
N LEU A 240 -14.56 -9.87 10.71
CA LEU A 240 -13.24 -9.93 11.37
C LEU A 240 -12.49 -8.59 11.30
N PHE A 241 -12.67 -7.84 10.22
CA PHE A 241 -12.05 -6.53 10.01
C PHE A 241 -12.96 -5.35 10.37
N ASP A 242 -13.96 -5.59 11.22
CA ASP A 242 -15.01 -4.64 11.57
C ASP A 242 -15.57 -3.91 10.33
N LYS A 243 -15.99 -4.69 9.34
CA LYS A 243 -16.56 -4.20 8.07
C LYS A 243 -15.61 -3.33 7.23
N GLY A 244 -14.31 -3.37 7.53
CA GLY A 244 -13.26 -2.61 6.87
C GLY A 244 -12.68 -1.48 7.73
N GLU A 245 -13.33 -1.09 8.83
CA GLU A 245 -12.89 0.02 9.70
C GLU A 245 -11.51 -0.24 10.31
N ILE A 246 -11.15 -1.51 10.58
CA ILE A 246 -9.81 -1.85 11.06
C ILE A 246 -8.74 -1.54 10.00
N LEU A 247 -9.02 -1.80 8.72
CA LEU A 247 -8.06 -1.63 7.61
C LEU A 247 -8.05 -0.21 7.04
N PHE A 248 -9.15 0.50 7.19
CA PHE A 248 -9.38 1.85 6.69
C PHE A 248 -9.95 2.73 7.81
N PRO A 249 -9.20 2.91 8.92
CA PRO A 249 -9.67 3.75 10.00
C PRO A 249 -9.96 5.17 9.49
N PRO A 250 -11.00 5.82 10.02
CA PRO A 250 -11.35 7.17 9.61
C PRO A 250 -10.27 8.15 10.04
N ASP A 251 -9.80 8.97 9.11
CA ASP A 251 -8.79 9.99 9.34
C ASP A 251 -8.89 11.10 8.29
N VAL A 252 -8.41 12.30 8.62
CA VAL A 252 -8.53 13.49 7.77
C VAL A 252 -7.79 13.39 6.42
N ALA A 253 -6.78 12.53 6.30
CA ALA A 253 -6.07 12.36 5.04
C ALA A 253 -6.92 11.58 4.03
N ALA A 254 -7.93 10.83 4.48
CA ALA A 254 -8.93 10.22 3.62
C ALA A 254 -9.78 11.26 2.89
N ASP A 255 -10.26 12.26 3.62
CA ASP A 255 -11.05 13.36 3.07
C ASP A 255 -10.19 14.20 2.11
N MET A 256 -8.95 14.50 2.52
CA MET A 256 -7.97 15.19 1.66
C MET A 256 -7.69 14.43 0.36
N ALA A 257 -7.58 13.09 0.42
CA ALA A 257 -7.38 12.26 -0.76
C ALA A 257 -8.57 12.32 -1.72
N ASP A 258 -9.78 12.40 -1.19
CA ASP A 258 -11.00 12.53 -1.99
C ASP A 258 -11.12 13.91 -2.64
N GLU A 259 -10.67 14.97 -1.98
CA GLU A 259 -10.53 16.30 -2.61
C GLU A 259 -9.45 16.27 -3.71
N ALA A 260 -8.30 15.63 -3.46
CA ALA A 260 -7.24 15.48 -4.45
C ALA A 260 -7.73 14.78 -5.73
N LYS A 261 -8.53 13.72 -5.62
CA LYS A 261 -9.13 12.98 -6.75
C LYS A 261 -10.11 13.80 -7.59
N LYS A 262 -10.59 14.95 -7.10
CA LYS A 262 -11.50 15.85 -7.82
C LYS A 262 -10.77 16.96 -8.55
N LEU A 263 -9.47 17.17 -8.28
CA LEU A 263 -8.72 18.28 -8.85
C LEU A 263 -8.60 18.18 -10.37
N LYS A 264 -8.65 19.38 -10.98
CA LYS A 264 -8.38 19.63 -12.41
C LYS A 264 -7.38 20.78 -12.62
N TYR A 265 -7.02 21.51 -11.56
CA TYR A 265 -6.07 22.63 -11.60
C TYR A 265 -4.80 22.26 -10.87
N PHE A 266 -3.65 22.40 -11.54
CA PHE A 266 -2.34 21.99 -11.04
C PHE A 266 -1.28 23.03 -11.37
N THR A 267 -0.23 23.10 -10.56
CA THR A 267 0.91 23.97 -10.88
C THR A 267 1.72 23.39 -12.04
N PRO A 268 2.48 24.21 -12.80
CA PRO A 268 3.37 23.70 -13.86
C PRO A 268 4.33 22.62 -13.37
N THR A 269 4.84 22.77 -12.15
CA THR A 269 5.75 21.80 -11.51
C THR A 269 5.06 20.46 -11.24
N GLN A 270 3.78 20.47 -10.85
CA GLN A 270 3.01 19.24 -10.61
C GLN A 270 2.73 18.51 -11.92
N ILE A 271 2.36 19.23 -12.98
CA ILE A 271 2.13 18.68 -14.31
C ILE A 271 3.42 18.03 -14.86
N GLU A 272 4.56 18.72 -14.73
CA GLU A 272 5.84 18.18 -15.19
C GLU A 272 6.28 16.94 -14.38
N ARG A 273 6.05 16.92 -13.06
CA ARG A 273 6.30 15.72 -12.24
C ARG A 273 5.38 14.56 -12.62
N ALA A 274 4.13 14.83 -12.95
CA ALA A 274 3.19 13.82 -13.41
C ALA A 274 3.63 13.20 -14.75
N TRP A 275 4.09 14.03 -15.70
CA TRP A 275 4.68 13.53 -16.95
C TRP A 275 5.90 12.64 -16.70
N LYS A 276 6.85 13.07 -15.86
CA LYS A 276 8.02 12.25 -15.51
C LYS A 276 7.63 10.92 -14.87
N ALA A 277 6.64 10.93 -13.98
CA ALA A 277 6.12 9.70 -13.38
C ALA A 277 5.51 8.76 -14.45
N LEU A 278 4.78 9.30 -15.42
CA LEU A 278 4.24 8.51 -16.54
C LEU A 278 5.33 7.95 -17.45
N GLU A 279 6.39 8.70 -17.74
CA GLU A 279 7.50 8.20 -18.56
C GLU A 279 8.26 7.07 -17.88
N ILE A 280 8.38 7.12 -16.55
CA ILE A 280 8.91 5.99 -15.76
C ILE A 280 7.93 4.82 -15.83
N PHE A 281 6.64 5.04 -15.63
CA PHE A 281 5.65 3.97 -15.64
C PHE A 281 5.50 3.28 -17.00
N ASP A 282 5.43 4.07 -18.07
CA ASP A 282 5.22 3.65 -19.45
C ASP A 282 6.19 4.39 -20.39
N PRO A 283 7.29 3.74 -20.84
CA PRO A 283 8.25 4.35 -21.76
C PRO A 283 7.68 4.73 -23.13
N LEU A 284 6.46 4.29 -23.48
CA LEU A 284 5.75 4.69 -24.70
C LEU A 284 4.97 6.01 -24.53
N THR A 285 5.05 6.63 -23.35
CA THR A 285 4.47 7.95 -23.07
C THR A 285 5.02 8.99 -24.05
N PRO A 286 4.16 9.80 -24.70
CA PRO A 286 4.58 10.89 -25.58
C PRO A 286 5.46 11.92 -24.87
N SER A 287 6.61 12.23 -25.48
CA SER A 287 7.56 13.23 -24.97
C SER A 287 7.51 14.56 -25.72
N GLY A 288 6.81 14.62 -26.86
CA GLY A 288 6.69 15.84 -27.68
C GLY A 288 5.79 16.90 -27.02
N MET A 289 6.26 18.15 -26.97
CA MET A 289 5.55 19.25 -26.31
C MET A 289 4.13 19.48 -26.85
N GLU A 290 3.95 19.48 -28.17
CA GLU A 290 2.62 19.65 -28.80
C GLU A 290 1.66 18.50 -28.44
N GLN A 291 2.17 17.26 -28.39
CA GLN A 291 1.39 16.09 -28.01
C GLN A 291 0.99 16.16 -26.54
N ARG A 292 1.93 16.53 -25.64
CA ARG A 292 1.65 16.72 -24.22
C ARG A 292 0.57 17.78 -24.00
N GLN A 293 0.68 18.94 -24.65
CA GLN A 293 -0.34 19.99 -24.56
C GLN A 293 -1.72 19.54 -25.05
N SER A 294 -1.77 18.75 -26.13
CA SER A 294 -3.01 18.16 -26.64
C SER A 294 -3.64 17.18 -25.63
N ILE A 295 -2.83 16.34 -24.99
CA ILE A 295 -3.26 15.38 -23.98
C ILE A 295 -3.73 16.10 -22.70
N GLU A 296 -2.98 17.10 -22.22
CA GLU A 296 -3.36 17.93 -21.08
C GLU A 296 -4.74 18.58 -21.31
N LYS A 297 -4.95 19.17 -22.49
CA LYS A 297 -6.24 19.75 -22.86
C LYS A 297 -7.36 18.70 -22.89
N SER A 298 -7.07 17.52 -23.44
CA SER A 298 -8.06 16.42 -23.55
C SER A 298 -8.38 15.78 -22.19
N ALA A 299 -7.43 15.82 -21.24
CA ALA A 299 -7.61 15.39 -19.85
C ALA A 299 -8.33 16.44 -18.98
N GLU A 300 -8.62 17.63 -19.55
CA GLU A 300 -9.15 18.81 -18.85
C GLU A 300 -8.23 19.25 -17.69
N ILE A 301 -6.92 19.23 -17.94
CA ILE A 301 -5.91 19.71 -16.99
C ILE A 301 -5.70 21.20 -17.23
N TYR A 302 -5.80 21.98 -16.17
CA TYR A 302 -5.63 23.43 -16.17
C TYR A 302 -4.46 23.84 -15.28
N THR A 303 -3.74 24.87 -15.70
CA THR A 303 -2.61 25.40 -14.93
C THR A 303 -3.09 26.42 -13.89
N CYS A 304 -2.52 26.37 -12.68
CA CYS A 304 -2.68 27.40 -11.65
C CYS A 304 -1.34 27.83 -11.03
N HIS A 305 -1.33 28.95 -10.32
CA HIS A 305 -0.11 29.50 -9.70
C HIS A 305 0.12 29.01 -8.25
N GLU A 306 -0.93 28.56 -7.58
CA GLU A 306 -0.91 28.15 -6.17
C GLU A 306 -1.41 26.71 -6.02
N LEU A 307 -0.94 26.03 -4.96
CA LEU A 307 -1.43 24.70 -4.58
C LEU A 307 -2.92 24.76 -4.22
N LYS A 308 -3.67 23.73 -4.60
CA LYS A 308 -5.13 23.67 -4.41
C LYS A 308 -5.59 22.96 -3.15
N LEU A 309 -4.69 22.25 -2.49
CA LEU A 309 -4.98 21.53 -1.25
C LEU A 309 -4.30 22.26 -0.09
N SER A 310 -4.99 22.33 1.05
CA SER A 310 -4.46 22.89 2.30
C SER A 310 -5.08 22.19 3.50
N TRP A 311 -4.28 21.98 4.53
CA TRP A 311 -4.74 21.45 5.83
C TRP A 311 -5.48 22.47 6.68
N ASP A 312 -5.56 23.75 6.29
CA ASP A 312 -6.13 24.82 7.14
C ASP A 312 -7.61 24.65 7.44
N SER A 313 -8.35 23.96 6.57
CA SER A 313 -9.76 23.64 6.79
C SER A 313 -9.98 22.38 7.62
N TYR A 314 -8.92 21.70 8.04
CA TYR A 314 -8.97 20.44 8.78
C TYR A 314 -8.53 20.64 10.23
N ASN A 315 -9.26 20.02 11.15
CA ASN A 315 -8.90 20.00 12.57
C ASN A 315 -7.82 18.93 12.83
N ILE A 316 -6.59 19.24 12.45
CA ILE A 316 -5.42 18.39 12.70
C ILE A 316 -4.60 18.94 13.86
N GLU A 317 -3.94 18.05 14.60
CA GLU A 317 -2.97 18.47 15.61
C GLU A 317 -1.77 19.13 14.90
N LYS A 318 -1.40 20.31 15.38
CA LYS A 318 -0.28 21.13 14.85
C LYS A 318 0.75 21.42 15.93
N ASP A 319 0.46 21.12 17.19
CA ASP A 319 1.38 21.28 18.31
C ASP A 319 2.55 20.31 18.18
N HIS A 320 3.76 20.87 18.11
CA HIS A 320 4.97 20.08 17.89
C HIS A 320 5.23 19.09 19.02
N ASP A 321 5.07 19.51 20.27
CA ASP A 321 5.43 18.70 21.44
C ASP A 321 4.49 17.50 21.59
N LYS A 322 3.19 17.69 21.33
CA LYS A 322 2.22 16.59 21.33
C LYS A 322 2.49 15.59 20.21
N LEU A 323 2.79 16.05 19.00
CA LEU A 323 3.10 15.17 17.87
C LEU A 323 4.41 14.41 18.09
N MET A 324 5.43 15.07 18.66
CA MET A 324 6.66 14.41 19.08
C MET A 324 6.41 13.37 20.18
N ALA A 325 5.57 13.68 21.17
CA ALA A 325 5.21 12.73 22.22
C ALA A 325 4.44 11.52 21.65
N GLN A 326 3.54 11.75 20.69
CA GLN A 326 2.86 10.68 19.96
C GLN A 326 3.89 9.78 19.24
N LEU A 327 4.80 10.37 18.45
CA LEU A 327 5.83 9.62 17.75
C LEU A 327 6.70 8.81 18.72
N GLN A 328 7.14 9.41 19.82
CA GLN A 328 7.94 8.72 20.83
C GLN A 328 7.19 7.55 21.47
N SER A 329 5.89 7.71 21.73
CA SER A 329 5.04 6.62 22.22
C SER A 329 4.97 5.48 21.22
N GLU A 330 4.73 5.77 19.94
CA GLU A 330 4.67 4.75 18.88
C GLU A 330 6.02 4.04 18.69
N LEU A 331 7.12 4.79 18.72
CA LEU A 331 8.48 4.24 18.59
C LEU A 331 8.92 3.41 19.79
N SER A 332 8.35 3.62 20.98
CA SER A 332 8.72 2.89 22.20
C SER A 332 8.32 1.41 22.16
N GLU A 333 7.32 1.06 21.34
CA GLU A 333 6.81 -0.30 21.16
C GLU A 333 7.52 -1.05 20.01
N VAL A 334 8.40 -0.37 19.26
CA VAL A 334 9.09 -0.96 18.12
C VAL A 334 10.15 -1.95 18.56
N LYS A 335 10.11 -3.16 18.01
CA LYS A 335 11.22 -4.10 18.12
C LYS A 335 12.31 -3.75 17.12
N TYR A 336 13.53 -3.62 17.63
CA TYR A 336 14.71 -3.40 16.83
C TYR A 336 15.81 -4.38 17.18
N ARG A 337 16.39 -5.02 16.16
CA ARG A 337 17.60 -5.84 16.32
C ARG A 337 18.76 -5.13 15.63
N ARG A 338 19.84 -4.88 16.38
CA ARG A 338 21.13 -4.41 15.84
C ARG A 338 21.85 -5.44 14.94
N ALA A 339 21.28 -6.62 14.71
CA ALA A 339 21.93 -7.71 14.00
C ALA A 339 21.55 -7.72 12.50
N CYS A 340 22.52 -7.27 11.69
CA CYS A 340 22.76 -7.55 10.27
C CYS A 340 21.57 -8.04 9.43
N TYR A 341 20.74 -7.11 8.96
CA TYR A 341 20.11 -7.27 7.64
C TYR A 341 21.12 -6.74 6.62
N LEU A 342 22.01 -7.63 6.17
CA LEU A 342 22.91 -7.42 5.04
C LEU A 342 22.28 -8.06 3.80
#